data_AF-A0A974RVF5-F1
#
_entry.id   AF-A0A974RVF5-F1
#
_cell.length_a   1.000
_cell.length_b   1.000
_cell.length_c   1.000
_cell.angle_alpha   90.00
_cell.angle_beta   90.00
_cell.angle_gamma   90.00
#
_symmetry.space_group_name_H-M   'P 1'
#
loop_
_entity.id
_entity.type
_entity.pdbx_description
1 polymer ?
#
loop_
_entity_poly.entity_id
_entity_poly.type
_entity_poly.pdbx_seq_one_letter_code
_entity_poly.pdbx_strand_id
1 'polypeptide(L)' 'MAYVPVSSRQIQRLVDAFSPRSSRQWRRRLDGPHALQTVLDVLEPTEEEYSDSSWTWARPEVSQGGAWRPGRG' A
#
# COMPACT_ATOMS: atom_id res chain seq x y z
N MET A 1 4.35 14.15 -11.24
CA MET A 1 4.74 13.23 -10.14
C MET A 1 3.46 12.69 -9.54
N ALA A 2 3.23 11.39 -9.62
CA ALA A 2 2.08 10.75 -8.97
C ALA A 2 2.51 10.33 -7.56
N TYR A 3 1.78 10.78 -6.54
CA TYR A 3 1.98 10.36 -5.17
C TYR A 3 0.89 9.37 -4.79
N VAL A 4 1.27 8.35 -4.01
CA VAL A 4 0.34 7.35 -3.52
C VAL A 4 -0.32 7.89 -2.24
N PRO A 5 -1.66 7.96 -2.14
CA PRO A 5 -2.31 8.34 -0.89
C PRO A 5 -2.00 7.27 0.17
N VAL A 6 -1.59 7.71 1.36
CA VAL A 6 -1.27 6.83 2.50
C VAL A 6 -1.94 7.38 3.76
N SER A 7 -2.49 6.49 4.59
CA SER A 7 -3.10 6.81 5.87
C SER A 7 -2.05 6.90 6.99
N SER A 8 -2.41 7.52 8.12
CA SER A 8 -1.52 7.59 9.29
C SER A 8 -1.11 6.22 9.83
N ARG A 9 -1.98 5.20 9.72
CA ARG A 9 -1.67 3.82 10.15
C ARG A 9 -0.64 3.16 9.23
N GLN A 10 -0.75 3.39 7.93
CA GLN A 10 0.23 2.92 6.94
C GLN A 10 1.60 3.57 7.18
N ILE A 11 1.62 4.87 7.48
CA ILE A 11 2.86 5.59 7.85
C ILE A 11 3.45 5.01 9.14
N GLN A 12 2.64 4.74 10.16
CA GLN A 12 3.13 4.14 11.41
C GLN A 12 3.77 2.77 11.17
N ARG A 13 3.17 1.92 10.33
CA ARG A 13 3.75 0.61 9.97
C ARG A 13 5.07 0.72 9.23
N LEU A 14 5.21 1.69 8.33
CA LEU A 14 6.51 1.98 7.72
C LEU A 14 7.55 2.35 8.78
N VAL A 15 7.20 3.26 9.71
CA VAL A 15 8.09 3.69 10.79
C VAL A 15 8.50 2.51 11.68
N ASP A 16 7.56 1.63 12.03
CA ASP A 16 7.81 0.47 12.88
C ASP A 16 8.65 -0.59 12.16
N ALA A 17 8.34 -0.88 10.89
CA ALA A 17 9.07 -1.83 10.07
C ALA A 17 10.52 -1.39 9.85
N PHE A 18 10.73 -0.12 9.50
CA PHE A 18 12.05 0.44 9.18
C PHE A 18 12.78 1.06 10.38
N SER A 19 12.25 0.89 11.58
CA SER A 19 12.84 1.38 12.83
C SER A 19 14.28 0.86 13.05
N PRO A 20 15.16 1.61 13.74
CA PRO A 20 16.57 1.26 13.95
C PRO A 20 16.83 -0.14 14.51
N ARG A 21 15.92 -0.69 15.33
CA ARG A 21 16.01 -2.07 15.87
C ARG A 21 15.97 -3.15 14.78
N SER A 22 15.36 -2.86 13.63
CA SER A 22 15.19 -3.78 12.48
C SER A 22 16.11 -3.41 11.29
N SER A 23 16.90 -2.34 11.42
CA SER A 23 17.52 -1.61 10.31
C SER A 23 18.55 -2.38 9.45
N ARG A 24 19.34 -3.30 10.02
CA ARG A 24 20.41 -3.98 9.26
C ARG A 24 19.88 -4.95 8.20
N GLN A 25 18.71 -5.55 8.44
CA GLN A 25 18.09 -6.45 7.48
C GLN A 25 17.36 -5.66 6.39
N TRP A 26 16.66 -4.60 6.78
CA TRP A 26 15.91 -3.76 5.84
C TRP A 26 16.79 -2.93 4.92
N ARG A 27 17.91 -2.38 5.41
CA ARG A 27 18.87 -1.65 4.56
C ARG A 27 19.30 -2.48 3.36
N ARG A 28 19.67 -3.75 3.58
CA ARG A 28 20.05 -4.66 2.48
C ARG A 28 18.92 -4.94 1.48
N ARG A 29 17.66 -4.92 1.92
CA ARG A 29 16.49 -5.11 1.02
C ARG A 29 16.14 -3.83 0.26
N LEU A 30 16.29 -2.68 0.91
CA LEU A 30 16.05 -1.36 0.34
C LEU A 30 17.17 -0.89 -0.61
N ASP A 31 18.39 -1.42 -0.44
CA ASP A 31 19.49 -1.18 -1.38
C ASP A 31 19.39 -2.07 -2.64
N GLY A 32 18.40 -2.97 -2.71
CA GLY A 32 18.22 -3.94 -3.78
C GLY A 32 17.14 -3.55 -4.81
N PRO A 33 17.06 -4.28 -5.94
CA PRO A 33 16.05 -4.02 -6.99
C PRO A 33 14.60 -4.25 -6.53
N HIS A 34 14.40 -4.91 -5.38
CA HIS A 34 13.09 -5.18 -4.78
C HIS A 34 12.74 -4.20 -3.66
N ALA A 35 13.44 -3.08 -3.54
CA ALA A 35 13.19 -2.06 -2.52
C ALA A 35 11.76 -1.54 -2.55
N LEU A 36 11.25 -1.22 -3.74
CA LEU A 36 9.89 -0.73 -3.91
C LEU A 36 8.87 -1.80 -3.51
N GLN A 37 9.04 -3.04 -3.98
CA GLN A 37 8.16 -4.14 -3.61
C GLN A 37 8.13 -4.33 -2.09
N THR A 38 9.30 -4.29 -1.46
CA THR A 38 9.42 -4.42 0.00
C THR A 38 8.62 -3.35 0.75
N VAL A 39 8.63 -2.11 0.27
CA VAL A 39 7.84 -1.01 0.85
C VAL A 39 6.35 -1.22 0.60
N LEU A 40 5.97 -1.67 -0.61
CA LEU A 40 4.59 -1.97 -0.96
C LEU A 40 4.02 -3.12 -0.12
N ASP A 41 4.80 -4.15 0.17
CA ASP A 41 4.40 -5.29 1.02
C ASP A 41 4.11 -4.83 2.46
N VAL A 42 4.91 -3.90 3.02
CA VAL A 42 4.65 -3.32 4.35
C VAL A 42 3.39 -2.45 4.36
N LEU A 43 3.10 -1.83 3.23
CA LEU A 43 1.92 -0.99 3.04
C LEU A 43 0.68 -1.79 2.69
N GLU A 44 0.80 -3.09 2.37
CA GLU A 44 -0.34 -3.95 2.12
C GLU A 44 -1.27 -3.93 3.34
N PRO A 45 -2.58 -3.75 3.14
CA PRO A 45 -3.50 -3.65 4.25
C PRO A 45 -3.70 -5.02 4.85
N THR A 46 -3.95 -5.05 6.15
CA THR A 46 -4.39 -6.29 6.80
C THR A 46 -5.87 -6.55 6.49
N GLU A 47 -6.36 -7.76 6.74
CA GLU A 47 -7.78 -8.10 6.52
C GLU A 47 -8.72 -7.15 7.28
N GLU A 48 -8.32 -6.72 8.48
CA GLU A 48 -9.09 -5.79 9.30
C GLU A 48 -9.19 -4.40 8.64
N GLU A 49 -8.14 -3.92 8.00
CA GLU A 49 -8.14 -2.59 7.36
C GLU A 49 -8.90 -2.57 6.03
N TYR A 50 -8.97 -3.72 5.35
CA TYR A 50 -9.89 -3.91 4.23
C TYR A 50 -11.37 -3.79 4.68
N SER A 51 -11.68 -4.22 5.91
CA SER A 51 -13.03 -4.19 6.47
C SER A 51 -13.43 -2.80 7.01
N ASP A 52 -12.48 -2.05 7.57
CA ASP A 52 -12.70 -0.75 8.21
C ASP A 52 -12.75 0.43 7.21
N SER A 53 -12.79 0.16 5.90
CA SER A 53 -12.76 1.16 4.80
C SER A 53 -11.59 2.17 4.87
N SER A 54 -10.58 1.87 5.69
CA SER A 54 -9.41 2.71 5.93
C SER A 54 -8.31 2.51 4.89
N TRP A 55 -8.55 1.58 3.95
CA TRP A 55 -7.67 1.33 2.82
C TRP A 55 -7.78 2.43 1.77
N THR A 56 -6.65 3.09 1.51
CA THR A 56 -6.58 4.25 0.62
C THR A 56 -6.29 3.88 -0.83
N TRP A 57 -5.88 2.64 -1.13
CA TRP A 57 -5.65 2.20 -2.51
C TRP A 57 -6.89 1.49 -3.06
N ALA A 58 -7.00 1.43 -4.38
CA ALA A 58 -8.10 0.71 -5.00
C ALA A 58 -8.08 -0.76 -4.52
N ARG A 59 -9.16 -1.23 -3.90
CA ARG A 59 -9.33 -2.65 -3.60
C ARG A 59 -9.26 -3.40 -4.94
N PRO A 60 -8.47 -4.50 -5.04
CA PRO A 60 -8.37 -5.28 -6.29
C PRO A 60 -9.73 -5.68 -6.87
N GLU A 61 -10.71 -5.92 -5.98
CA GLU A 61 -12.07 -6.32 -6.30
C GLU A 61 -12.93 -5.19 -6.92
N VAL A 62 -12.57 -3.92 -6.70
CA VAL A 62 -13.36 -2.75 -7.15
C VAL A 62 -12.91 -2.28 -8.53
N SER A 63 -11.75 -2.71 -9.01
CA SER A 63 -11.26 -2.36 -10.35
C SER A 63 -11.95 -3.12 -11.50
N GLN A 64 -12.83 -4.10 -11.21
CA GLN A 64 -13.57 -4.86 -12.23
C GLN A 64 -15.05 -4.43 -12.43
N GLY A 65 -15.55 -3.43 -11.69
CA GLY A 65 -16.98 -3.06 -11.70
C GLY A 65 -17.38 -1.88 -12.59
N GLY A 66 -16.43 -1.20 -13.22
CA GLY A 66 -16.68 0.01 -14.02
C GLY A 66 -16.99 -0.26 -15.48
N ALA A 67 -18.03 -1.05 -15.78
CA ALA A 67 -18.54 -1.17 -17.15
C ALA A 67 -19.07 0.20 -17.61
N TRP A 68 -18.30 0.88 -18.47
CA TRP A 68 -18.76 2.04 -19.22
C TRP A 68 -20.09 1.71 -19.92
N ARG A 69 -21.16 2.41 -19.56
CA ARG A 69 -22.42 2.41 -20.34
C ARG A 69 -22.43 3.65 -21.24
N PRO A 70 -22.38 3.50 -22.58
CA PRO A 70 -22.59 4.64 -23.45
C PRO A 70 -24.07 5.05 -23.39
N GLY A 71 -24.29 6.35 -23.53
CA GLY A 71 -25.50 7.06 -23.15
C GLY A 71 -26.80 6.61 -23.83
N ARG A 72 -27.90 6.90 -23.13
CA ARG A 72 -29.21 7.05 -23.74
C ARG A 72 -29.21 8.27 -24.66
N GLY A 73 -29.58 8.05 -25.92
CA GLY A 73 -30.02 9.03 -26.91
C GLY A 73 -31.01 8.34 -27.83
#